data_AF-H9WJ63-F1
#
_entry.id   AF-H9WJ63-F1
#
_cell.length_a   1.000
_cell.length_b   1.000
_cell.length_c   1.000
_cell.angle_alpha   90.00
_cell.angle_beta   90.00
_cell.angle_gamma   90.00
#
_symmetry.space_group_name_H-M   'P 1'
#
loop_
_entity.id
_entity.type
_entity.pdbx_description
1 polymer ?
#
loop_
_entity_poly.entity_id
_entity_poly.type
_entity_poly.pdbx_seq_one_letter_code
_entity_poly.pdbx_strand_id
1 'polypeptide(L)' 'PLQAPFSIRLQSLSTGRTLTANNAIPQNWQPGATYRSLVNYH' A
#
# COMPACT_ATOMS: atom_id res chain seq x y z
N PRO A 1 -18.34 -2.50 6.63
CA PRO A 1 -17.40 -1.35 6.71
C PRO A 1 -16.00 -1.85 6.36
N LEU A 2 -15.11 -1.00 5.84
CA LEU A 2 -13.72 -1.39 5.60
C LEU A 2 -13.00 -1.56 6.94
N GLN A 3 -12.27 -2.66 7.11
CA GLN A 3 -11.54 -2.99 8.34
C GLN A 3 -10.04 -3.06 8.05
N ALA A 4 -9.28 -2.21 8.71
CA ALA A 4 -7.83 -2.17 8.65
C ALA A 4 -7.20 -3.34 9.43
N PRO A 5 -5.93 -3.74 9.15
CA PRO A 5 -4.96 -3.09 8.28
C PRO A 5 -5.27 -3.22 6.77
N PHE A 6 -4.85 -2.24 5.98
CA PHE A 6 -5.03 -2.26 4.52
C PHE A 6 -3.71 -2.52 3.78
N SER A 7 -3.79 -3.37 2.77
CA SER A 7 -2.72 -3.62 1.80
C SER A 7 -2.99 -2.86 0.50
N ILE A 8 -1.94 -2.40 -0.16
CA ILE A 8 -2.02 -1.67 -1.43
C ILE A 8 -1.29 -2.46 -2.51
N ARG A 9 -1.93 -2.66 -3.67
CA ARG A 9 -1.31 -3.24 -4.86
C ARG A 9 -1.30 -2.22 -5.99
N LEU A 10 -0.12 -1.95 -6.54
CA LEU A 10 0.12 -1.00 -7.62
C LEU A 10 0.63 -1.74 -8.85
N GLN A 11 -0.09 -1.63 -9.96
CA GLN A 11 0.35 -2.13 -11.26
C GLN A 11 0.73 -0.94 -12.15
N SER A 12 1.97 -0.94 -12.63
CA SER A 12 2.40 0.01 -13.65
C SER A 12 1.76 -0.36 -14.98
N LEU A 13 1.01 0.58 -15.57
CA LEU A 13 0.37 0.36 -16.86
C LEU A 13 1.36 0.35 -18.03
N SER A 14 2.49 1.05 -17.90
CA SER A 14 3.50 1.13 -18.98
C SER A 14 4.41 -0.09 -19.04
N THR A 15 4.71 -0.72 -17.89
CA THR A 15 5.61 -1.88 -17.81
C THR A 15 4.92 -3.18 -17.43
N GLY A 16 3.65 -3.13 -17.01
CA GLY A 16 2.90 -4.27 -16.48
C GLY A 16 3.39 -4.76 -15.10
N ARG A 17 4.47 -4.19 -14.56
CA ARG A 17 5.05 -4.60 -13.28
C ARG A 17 4.08 -4.32 -12.13
N THR A 18 3.99 -5.27 -11.20
CA THR A 18 3.13 -5.17 -10.02
C THR A 18 3.96 -5.13 -8.76
N LEU A 19 3.54 -4.30 -7.81
CA LEU A 19 4.13 -4.16 -6.48
C LEU A 19 3.03 -4.20 -5.43
N THR A 20 3.26 -4.95 -4.36
CA THR A 20 2.30 -5.09 -3.25
C THR A 20 2.95 -4.64 -1.95
N ALA A 21 2.34 -3.66 -1.28
CA ALA A 21 2.67 -3.25 0.07
C ALA A 21 1.65 -3.84 1.04
N ASN A 22 2.05 -4.88 1.78
CA ASN A 22 1.17 -5.56 2.73
C ASN A 22 1.01 -4.74 4.02
N ASN A 23 -0.22 -4.61 4.50
CA ASN A 23 -0.56 -3.92 5.76
C ASN A 23 0.05 -2.52 5.88
N ALA A 24 0.17 -1.81 4.75
CA ALA A 24 0.81 -0.50 4.69
C ALA A 24 0.04 0.56 5.49
N ILE A 25 -1.29 0.43 5.60
CA ILE A 25 -2.11 1.32 6.43
C ILE A 25 -2.54 0.53 7.69
N PRO A 26 -2.11 0.93 8.89
CA PRO A 26 -2.36 0.17 10.12
C PRO A 26 -3.79 0.36 10.63
N GLN A 27 -4.18 -0.43 11.63
CA GLN A 27 -5.52 -0.37 12.24
C GLN A 27 -5.82 0.99 12.89
N ASN A 28 -4.82 1.63 13.49
CA ASN A 28 -4.91 2.91 14.18
C ASN A 28 -4.56 4.10 13.27
N TRP A 29 -4.88 4.01 11.97
CA TRP A 29 -4.53 5.06 11.03
C TRP A 29 -5.23 6.38 11.37
N GLN A 30 -4.60 7.50 11.01
CA GLN A 30 -5.11 8.84 11.27
C GLN A 30 -5.26 9.62 9.95
N PRO A 31 -6.34 10.42 9.78
CA PRO A 31 -6.47 11.32 8.65
C PRO A 31 -5.25 12.26 8.55
N GLY A 32 -4.76 12.46 7.31
CA GLY A 32 -3.58 13.31 7.05
C GLY A 32 -2.23 12.65 7.34
N ALA A 33 -2.18 11.44 7.90
CA ALA A 33 -0.92 10.71 8.10
C ALA A 33 -0.37 10.11 6.79
N THR A 34 0.95 9.99 6.70
CA THR A 34 1.64 9.30 5.60
C THR A 34 2.22 7.98 6.10
N TYR A 35 1.87 6.87 5.44
CA TYR A 35 2.43 5.55 5.74
C TYR A 35 3.36 5.10 4.61
N ARG A 36 4.63 4.84 4.94
CA ARG A 36 5.66 4.49 3.95
C ARG A 36 5.95 2.99 3.98
N SER A 37 5.88 2.35 2.81
CA SER A 37 6.42 1.01 2.58
C SER A 37 7.79 1.09 1.89
N LEU A 38 8.66 0.11 2.14
CA LEU A 38 10.01 0.03 1.58
C LEU A 38 10.13 -0.96 0.40
N VAL A 39 9.00 -1.47 -0.11
CA VAL A 39 8.97 -2.34 -1.30
C VAL A 39 9.26 -1.56 -2.58
N ASN A 40 9.85 -2.20 -3.58
CA ASN A 40 10.17 -1.56 -4.88
C ASN A 40 10.00 -2.54 -6.07
N TYR A 41 9.91 -2.00 -7.28
CA TYR A 41 9.92 -2.76 -8.52
C TYR A 41 11.35 -3.26 -8.80
N HIS A 42 11.64 -4.52 -8.51
CA HIS A 42 12.86 -5.18 -8.98
C HIS A 42 12.80 -5.33 -10.51
#